data_AF-A0A645IGR6-F1
#
_entry.id   AF-A0A645IGR6-F1
#
_cell.length_a   1.000
_cell.length_b   1.000
_cell.length_c   1.000
_cell.angle_alpha   90.00
_cell.angle_beta   90.00
_cell.angle_gamma   90.00
#
_symmetry.space_group_name_H-M   'P 1'
#
loop_
_entity.id
_entity.type
_entity.pdbx_description
1 polymer ?
#
loop_
_entity_poly.entity_id
_entity_poly.type
_entity_poly.pdbx_seq_one_letter_code
_entity_poly.pdbx_strand_id
1 'polypeptide(L)'
;MSFTISAFLAGWAGALFAHYYTFITPAMFNLDKSSELTITVVIGGLGSLTGSIISTVILTVLPEVMRAFASYRMLFYGLAVVLVITLRPSGLMGYREFSLSGIKRLFTKKHTAEVNKNE
;
A
#
# COMPACT_ATOMS: atom_id res chain seq x y z
N MET A 1 0.44 -19.15 -10.68
CA MET A 1 0.17 -18.99 -9.23
C MET A 1 0.10 -17.52 -8.80
N SER A 2 0.99 -16.65 -9.28
CA SER A 2 0.99 -15.22 -8.91
C SER A 2 -0.34 -14.50 -9.18
N PHE A 3 -0.98 -14.75 -10.33
CA PHE A 3 -2.29 -14.18 -10.66
C PHE A 3 -3.41 -14.60 -9.69
N THR A 4 -3.41 -15.87 -9.27
CA THR A 4 -4.39 -16.40 -8.31
C THR A 4 -4.23 -15.73 -6.94
N ILE A 5 -2.99 -15.55 -6.49
CA ILE A 5 -2.67 -14.90 -5.21
C ILE A 5 -3.10 -13.42 -5.25
N SER A 6 -2.82 -12.70 -6.35
CA SER A 6 -3.25 -11.31 -6.49
C SER A 6 -4.78 -11.17 -6.57
N ALA A 7 -5.45 -12.07 -7.29
CA ALA A 7 -6.92 -12.07 -7.38
C ALA A 7 -7.57 -12.35 -6.02
N PHE A 8 -7.02 -13.28 -5.25
CA PHE A 8 -7.47 -13.57 -3.89
C PHE A 8 -7.33 -12.36 -2.96
N LEU A 9 -6.16 -11.69 -2.96
CA LEU A 9 -5.91 -10.49 -2.17
C LEU A 9 -6.81 -9.32 -2.57
N ALA A 10 -7.01 -9.10 -3.88
CA ALA A 10 -7.90 -8.06 -4.39
C ALA A 10 -9.37 -8.31 -4.00
N GLY A 11 -9.84 -9.57 -4.09
CA GLY A 11 -11.18 -9.95 -3.65
C GLY A 11 -11.39 -9.76 -2.15
N TRP A 12 -10.41 -10.13 -1.32
CA TRP A 12 -10.47 -9.92 0.12
C TRP A 12 -10.52 -8.42 0.47
N ALA A 13 -9.65 -7.60 -0.13
CA ALA A 13 -9.68 -6.15 0.06
C ALA A 13 -11.03 -5.54 -0.31
N GLY A 14 -11.66 -5.99 -1.41
CA GLY A 14 -12.99 -5.56 -1.82
C GLY A 14 -14.09 -5.95 -0.83
N ALA A 15 -14.06 -7.17 -0.29
CA ALA A 15 -15.01 -7.61 0.73
C ALA A 15 -14.91 -6.79 2.03
N LEU A 16 -13.68 -6.46 2.46
CA LEU A 16 -13.46 -5.58 3.61
C LEU A 16 -13.94 -4.15 3.34
N PHE A 17 -13.68 -3.62 2.13
CA PHE A 17 -14.15 -2.30 1.73
C PHE A 17 -15.68 -2.21 1.75
N ALA A 18 -16.38 -3.24 1.23
CA ALA A 18 -17.83 -3.33 1.25
C ALA A 18 -18.38 -3.34 2.70
N HIS A 19 -17.74 -4.09 3.58
CA HIS A 19 -18.12 -4.15 4.99
C HIS A 19 -17.91 -2.82 5.72
N TYR A 20 -16.80 -2.12 5.44
CA TYR A 20 -16.48 -0.84 6.07
C TYR A 20 -17.45 0.28 5.68
N TYR A 21 -17.82 0.38 4.40
CA TYR A 21 -18.71 1.44 3.93
C TYR A 21 -20.20 1.15 4.18
N THR A 22 -20.59 -0.10 4.46
CA THR A 22 -21.97 -0.60 4.72
C THR A 22 -23.02 -0.33 3.64
N PHE A 23 -22.82 0.67 2.79
CA PHE A 23 -23.63 1.06 1.66
C PHE A 23 -22.72 1.45 0.50
N ILE A 24 -22.88 0.77 -0.64
CA ILE A 24 -22.05 0.99 -1.83
C ILE A 24 -22.90 1.69 -2.88
N THR A 25 -22.47 2.88 -3.30
CA THR A 25 -23.09 3.64 -4.39
C THR A 25 -22.12 3.67 -5.58
N PRO A 26 -22.58 3.57 -6.84
CA PRO A 26 -21.70 3.65 -8.01
C PRO A 26 -20.89 4.95 -8.08
N ALA A 27 -21.39 6.04 -7.47
CA ALA A 27 -20.67 7.30 -7.32
C ALA A 27 -19.39 7.21 -6.46
N MET A 28 -19.17 6.13 -5.72
CA MET A 28 -17.93 5.91 -4.95
C MET A 28 -16.79 5.37 -5.83
N PHE A 29 -17.11 4.80 -7.00
CA PHE A 29 -16.15 4.22 -7.93
C PHE A 29 -15.95 5.10 -9.17
N ASN A 30 -15.77 6.41 -8.96
CA ASN A 30 -15.47 7.33 -10.05
C ASN A 30 -14.02 7.17 -10.55
N LEU A 31 -13.73 7.78 -11.70
CA LEU A 31 -12.37 7.88 -12.24
C LEU A 31 -11.38 8.41 -11.20
N ASP A 32 -11.80 9.36 -10.37
CA ASP A 32 -10.99 9.90 -9.29
C ASP A 32 -10.44 8.81 -8.37
N LYS A 33 -11.25 7.79 -8.02
CA LYS A 33 -10.82 6.68 -7.17
C LYS A 33 -9.90 5.70 -7.88
N SER A 34 -10.18 5.41 -9.16
CA SER A 34 -9.31 4.56 -9.97
C SER A 34 -7.92 5.19 -10.18
N SER A 35 -7.90 6.49 -10.49
CA SER A 35 -6.68 7.27 -10.64
C SER A 35 -5.91 7.37 -9.32
N GLU A 36 -6.59 7.60 -8.19
CA GLU A 36 -5.97 7.64 -6.85
C GLU A 36 -5.24 6.32 -6.53
N LEU A 37 -5.91 5.17 -6.75
CA LEU A 37 -5.32 3.85 -6.55
C LEU A 37 -4.13 3.60 -7.50
N THR A 38 -4.26 3.99 -8.76
CA THR A 38 -3.19 3.81 -9.78
C THR A 38 -1.98 4.66 -9.43
N ILE A 39 -2.18 5.94 -9.11
CA ILE A 39 -1.12 6.89 -8.74
C ILE A 39 -0.38 6.37 -7.50
N THR A 40 -1.09 5.88 -6.50
CA THR A 40 -0.50 5.33 -5.27
C THR A 40 0.48 4.18 -5.56
N VAL A 41 0.10 3.26 -6.45
CA VAL A 41 0.95 2.12 -6.85
C VAL A 41 2.12 2.58 -7.73
N VAL A 42 1.88 3.48 -8.69
CA VAL A 42 2.93 4.02 -9.57
C VAL A 42 4.00 4.76 -8.76
N ILE A 43 3.60 5.53 -7.75
CA ILE A 43 4.50 6.23 -6.82
C ILE A 43 5.31 5.26 -5.96
N GLY A 44 4.72 4.13 -5.56
CA GLY A 44 5.41 3.08 -4.84
C GLY A 44 6.49 2.38 -5.68
N GLY A 45 6.24 2.25 -6.98
CA GLY A 45 7.13 1.70 -7.99
C GLY A 45 6.52 0.48 -8.70
N LEU A 46 6.57 0.47 -10.04
CA LEU A 46 5.95 -0.56 -10.89
C LEU A 46 6.47 -2.00 -10.66
N GLY A 47 7.65 -2.15 -10.05
CA GLY A 47 8.30 -3.44 -9.80
C GLY A 47 8.49 -3.80 -8.32
N SER A 48 7.95 -3.03 -7.37
CA SER A 48 8.20 -3.24 -5.93
C SER A 48 6.89 -3.27 -5.11
N LEU A 49 6.56 -4.46 -4.58
CA LEU A 49 5.38 -4.66 -3.75
C LEU A 49 5.54 -3.96 -2.37
N THR A 50 6.76 -3.95 -1.82
CA THR A 50 7.07 -3.22 -0.58
C THR A 50 6.99 -1.70 -0.77
N GLY A 51 7.41 -1.20 -1.94
CA GLY A 51 7.30 0.21 -2.29
C GLY A 51 5.85 0.67 -2.39
N SER A 52 4.99 -0.17 -3.00
CA SER A 52 3.54 0.08 -3.06
C SER A 52 2.89 0.12 -1.68
N ILE A 53 3.20 -0.80 -0.77
CA ILE A 53 2.63 -0.81 0.59
C ILE A 53 3.02 0.47 1.36
N ILE A 54 4.30 0.87 1.31
CA ILE A 54 4.78 2.08 1.98
C ILE A 54 4.14 3.34 1.40
N SER A 55 4.04 3.42 0.06
CA SER A 55 3.36 4.50 -0.64
C SER A 55 1.90 4.64 -0.19
N THR A 56 1.16 3.53 -0.16
CA THR A 56 -0.24 3.52 0.29
C THR A 56 -0.38 4.05 1.71
N VAL A 57 0.48 3.63 2.64
CA VAL A 57 0.42 4.12 4.02
C VAL A 57 0.70 5.62 4.07
N ILE A 58 1.75 6.09 3.40
CA ILE A 58 2.13 7.52 3.41
C ILE A 58 1.04 8.38 2.78
N LEU A 59 0.57 8.01 1.59
CA LEU A 59 -0.42 8.78 0.83
C LEU A 59 -1.83 8.66 1.40
N THR A 60 -2.12 7.68 2.25
CA THR A 60 -3.38 7.62 3.00
C THR A 60 -3.30 8.46 4.28
N VAL A 61 -2.21 8.37 5.03
CA VAL A 61 -2.06 9.09 6.31
C VAL A 61 -1.90 10.59 6.09
N LEU A 62 -1.18 11.00 5.05
CA LEU A 62 -0.92 12.41 4.75
C LEU A 62 -2.21 13.23 4.58
N PRO A 63 -3.17 12.87 3.70
CA PRO A 63 -4.43 13.58 3.58
C PRO A 63 -5.35 13.40 4.80
N GLU A 64 -5.21 12.32 5.58
CA GLU A 64 -5.99 12.11 6.81
C GLU A 64 -5.55 13.07 7.94
N VAL A 65 -4.24 13.32 8.09
CA VAL A 65 -3.73 14.35 9.03
C VAL A 65 -4.15 15.74 8.56
N MET A 66 -4.16 15.98 7.24
CA MET A 66 -4.63 17.24 6.67
C MET A 66 -6.16 17.35 6.57
N ARG A 67 -6.91 16.35 7.04
CA ARG A 67 -8.39 16.37 7.06
C ARG A 67 -8.95 17.55 7.84
N ALA A 68 -8.20 18.06 8.81
CA ALA A 68 -8.57 19.28 9.56
C ALA A 68 -8.66 20.53 8.66
N PHE A 69 -7.95 20.58 7.53
CA PHE A 69 -7.94 21.68 6.56
C PHE A 69 -8.66 21.27 5.27
N ALA A 70 -9.97 21.05 5.35
CA ALA A 70 -10.82 20.44 4.31
C ALA A 70 -10.66 21.04 2.89
N SER A 71 -10.41 22.35 2.76
CA SER A 71 -10.29 23.02 1.46
C SER A 71 -8.97 22.75 0.72
N TYR A 72 -7.87 22.47 1.43
CA TYR A 72 -6.55 22.33 0.81
C TYR A 72 -6.16 20.86 0.54
N ARG A 73 -7.02 19.90 0.87
CA ARG A 73 -6.75 18.45 0.72
C ARG A 73 -6.25 18.08 -0.68
N MET A 74 -6.93 18.55 -1.71
CA MET A 74 -6.60 18.19 -3.10
C MET A 74 -5.26 18.82 -3.54
N LEU A 75 -4.98 20.04 -3.07
CA LEU A 75 -3.72 20.75 -3.34
C LEU A 75 -2.54 20.04 -2.69
N PHE A 76 -2.66 19.67 -1.41
CA PHE A 76 -1.60 18.95 -0.70
C PHE A 76 -1.40 17.53 -1.24
N TYR A 77 -2.47 16.85 -1.64
CA TYR A 77 -2.36 15.55 -2.30
C TYR A 77 -1.56 15.65 -3.61
N GLY A 78 -1.91 16.60 -4.49
CA GLY A 78 -1.17 16.84 -5.73
C GLY A 78 0.29 17.26 -5.47
N LEU A 79 0.52 18.14 -4.48
CA LEU A 79 1.86 18.56 -4.10
C LEU A 79 2.71 17.39 -3.57
N ALA A 80 2.13 16.51 -2.76
CA ALA A 80 2.80 15.32 -2.24
C ALA A 80 3.18 14.37 -3.37
N VAL A 81 2.27 14.14 -4.33
CA VAL A 81 2.54 13.33 -5.52
C VAL A 81 3.70 13.92 -6.33
N VAL A 82 3.65 15.23 -6.63
CA VAL A 82 4.72 15.92 -7.36
C VAL A 82 6.05 15.83 -6.60
N LEU A 83 6.05 16.08 -5.29
CA LEU A 83 7.24 16.02 -4.46
C LEU A 83 7.88 14.62 -4.50
N VAL A 84 7.08 13.56 -4.43
CA VAL A 84 7.61 12.18 -4.50
C VAL A 84 8.18 11.88 -5.89
N ILE A 85 7.50 12.30 -6.95
CA ILE A 85 7.99 12.14 -8.34
C ILE A 85 9.30 12.92 -8.55
N THR A 86 9.39 14.14 -8.02
CA THR A 86 10.59 14.98 -8.12
C THR A 86 11.76 14.44 -7.31
N LEU A 87 11.52 13.91 -6.10
CA LEU A 87 12.59 13.38 -5.24
C LEU A 87 13.12 12.02 -5.71
N ARG A 88 12.27 11.18 -6.32
CA ARG A 88 12.64 9.83 -6.80
C ARG A 88 11.76 9.42 -8.01
N PRO A 89 12.19 9.65 -9.26
CA PRO A 89 11.40 9.29 -10.45
C PRO A 89 11.22 7.78 -10.68
N SER A 90 11.99 6.92 -9.98
CA SER A 90 11.77 5.47 -9.98
C SER A 90 10.75 4.98 -8.94
N GLY A 91 10.11 5.87 -8.18
CA GLY A 91 9.24 5.53 -7.05
C GLY A 91 10.01 5.27 -5.75
N LEU A 92 9.29 5.22 -4.62
CA LEU A 92 9.86 5.17 -3.25
C LEU A 92 10.92 4.06 -3.05
N MET A 93 10.80 2.93 -3.76
CA MET A 93 11.74 1.81 -3.69
C MET A 93 12.28 1.31 -5.04
N GLY A 94 11.92 1.90 -6.18
CA GLY A 94 12.46 1.51 -7.50
C GLY A 94 12.53 -0.01 -7.73
N TYR A 95 13.73 -0.50 -8.06
CA TYR A 95 14.07 -1.93 -8.24
C TYR A 95 14.66 -2.61 -6.99
N ARG A 96 14.77 -1.88 -5.87
CA ARG A 96 15.27 -2.46 -4.62
C ARG A 96 14.10 -2.99 -3.81
N GLU A 97 13.80 -4.26 -4.01
CA GLU A 97 13.06 -5.00 -3.00
C GLU A 97 13.83 -4.89 -1.67
N PHE A 98 13.22 -4.31 -0.63
CA PHE A 98 13.56 -4.77 0.73
C PHE A 98 13.04 -6.18 0.76
N SER A 99 13.86 -7.11 0.28
CA SER A 99 13.61 -8.52 0.40
C SER A 99 13.32 -8.77 1.88
N LEU A 100 12.10 -9.23 2.16
CA LEU A 100 11.64 -9.74 3.46
C LEU A 100 12.52 -10.89 4.02
N SER A 101 13.69 -11.14 3.45
CA SER A 101 14.76 -11.98 3.99
C SER A 101 15.08 -11.67 5.47
N GLY A 102 14.89 -10.43 5.94
CA GLY A 102 15.00 -10.07 7.36
C GLY A 102 13.89 -10.63 8.25
N ILE A 103 12.64 -10.62 7.78
CA ILE A 103 11.46 -11.12 8.51
C ILE A 103 11.33 -12.65 8.41
N LYS A 104 11.72 -13.22 7.26
CA LYS A 104 11.80 -14.67 7.07
C LYS A 104 12.76 -15.33 8.08
N ARG A 105 13.87 -14.65 8.41
CA ARG A 105 14.82 -15.09 9.45
C ARG A 105 14.24 -15.06 10.87
N LEU A 106 13.37 -14.11 11.20
CA LEU A 106 12.74 -14.05 12.53
C LEU A 106 11.67 -15.13 12.74
N PHE A 107 10.91 -15.48 11.70
CA PHE A 107 9.92 -16.56 11.81
C PHE A 107 10.54 -17.96 11.80
N THR A 108 11.63 -18.19 11.06
CA THR A 108 12.35 -19.47 11.11
C THR A 108 13.05 -19.71 12.44
N LYS A 109 13.57 -18.67 13.11
CA LYS A 109 14.26 -18.82 14.40
C LYS A 109 13.31 -19.27 15.53
N LYS A 110 12.00 -19.00 15.41
CA LYS A 110 11.01 -19.40 16.43
C LYS A 110 10.71 -20.91 16.41
N HIS A 111 10.89 -21.59 15.27
CA HIS A 111 10.57 -23.02 15.15
C HIS A 111 11.71 -23.94 15.62
N THR A 112 12.97 -23.51 15.56
CA THR A 112 14.11 -24.31 16.05
C THR A 112 14.30 -24.21 17.58
N ALA A 113 13.77 -23.17 18.23
CA ALA A 113 13.91 -22.97 19.67
C ALA A 113 12.96 -23.83 20.53
N GLU A 114 11.88 -24.36 19.98
CA GLU A 114 10.97 -25.26 20.71
C GLU A 114 11.40 -26.74 20.66
N VAL A 115 12.24 -27.15 19.70
CA VAL A 115 12.67 -28.56 19.57
C VAL A 115 13.80 -28.91 20.55
N ASN A 116 14.69 -27.95 20.89
CA ASN A 116 15.84 -28.18 21.78
C ASN A 116 15.54 -27.94 23.28
N LYS A 117 14.26 -28.01 23.68
CA LYS A 117 13.86 -27.97 25.10
C LYS A 117 13.33 -29.32 25.61
N ASN A 118 13.25 -30.31 24.71
CA ASN A 118 12.72 -31.65 24.98
C ASN A 118 13.76 -32.76 24.76
N GLU A 119 15.05 -32.41 24.65
CA GLU A 119 16.20 -33.31 24.84
C GLU A 119 16.92 -32.90 26.13
#